data_AF-A0A718UAH6-F1
#
_entry.id   AF-A0A718UAH6-F1
#
_cell.length_a   1.000
_cell.length_b   1.000
_cell.length_c   1.000
_cell.angle_alpha   90.00
_cell.angle_beta   90.00
_cell.angle_gamma   90.00
#
_symmetry.space_group_name_H-M   'P 1'
#
loop_
_entity.id
_entity.type
_entity.pdbx_description
1 polymer ?
#
loop_
_entity_poly.entity_id
_entity_poly.type
_entity_poly.pdbx_seq_one_letter_code
_entity_poly.pdbx_strand_id
1 'polypeptide(L)' 'MSNYWLGLDCGGSWLKAGLYDGAGREVAVQRLPLHALSPQPG' A
#
# COMPACT_ATOMS: atom_id res chain seq x y z
N MET A 1 12.77 9.32 -20.27
CA MET A 1 11.57 9.20 -19.41
C MET A 1 11.99 8.47 -18.16
N SER A 2 11.60 8.93 -16.97
CA SER A 2 11.91 8.23 -15.72
C SER A 2 10.92 7.08 -15.55
N ASN A 3 11.42 5.86 -15.36
CA ASN A 3 10.57 4.70 -15.07
C ASN A 3 10.26 4.67 -13.57
N TYR A 4 9.00 4.43 -13.25
CA TYR A 4 8.52 4.23 -11.89
C TYR A 4 7.76 2.92 -11.78
N TRP A 5 7.79 2.35 -10.58
CA TRP A 5 7.06 1.14 -10.24
C TRP A 5 6.02 1.44 -9.17
N LEU A 6 4.83 0.88 -9.33
CA LEU A 6 3.78 0.93 -8.32
C LEU A 6 3.76 -0.40 -7.56
N GLY A 7 4.10 -0.36 -6.27
CA GLY A 7 3.93 -1.49 -5.36
C GLY A 7 2.59 -1.40 -4.63
N LEU A 8 1.88 -2.52 -4.55
CA LEU A 8 0.61 -2.63 -3.83
C LEU A 8 0.74 -3.66 -2.70
N ASP A 9 0.44 -3.23 -1.48
CA ASP A 9 0.35 -4.08 -0.29
C ASP A 9 -1.10 -4.11 0.19
N CYS A 10 -1.73 -5.29 0.07
CA CYS A 10 -3.14 -5.53 0.36
C CYS A 10 -3.33 -6.20 1.73
N GLY A 11 -2.92 -5.51 2.79
CA GLY A 11 -3.10 -5.98 4.17
C GLY A 11 -4.56 -5.89 4.65
N GLY A 12 -4.90 -6.67 5.69
CA GLY A 12 -6.27 -6.72 6.22
C GLY A 12 -6.75 -5.47 6.97
N SER A 13 -5.83 -4.60 7.40
CA SER A 13 -6.16 -3.34 8.09
C SER A 13 -5.88 -2.10 7.25
N TRP A 14 -5.01 -2.21 6.25
CA TRP A 14 -4.57 -1.10 5.42
C TRP A 14 -4.28 -1.60 4.02
N LEU A 15 -4.76 -0.86 3.03
CA LEU A 15 -4.20 -0.90 1.69
C LEU A 15 -3.09 0.13 1.60
N LYS A 16 -1.98 -0.22 0.94
CA LYS A 16 -0.88 0.72 0.69
C LYS A 16 -0.48 0.68 -0.77
N ALA A 17 -0.17 1.85 -1.30
CA ALA A 17 0.40 2.03 -2.63
C ALA A 17 1.71 2.82 -2.50
N GLY A 18 2.82 2.19 -2.84
CA GLY A 18 4.15 2.79 -2.86
C GLY A 18 4.59 3.08 -4.29
N LEU A 19 5.15 4.26 -4.53
CA LEU A 19 5.80 4.60 -5.79
C LEU A 19 7.32 4.47 -5.59
N TYR A 20 7.96 3.70 -6.46
CA TYR A 20 9.40 3.43 -6.40
C TYR A 20 10.10 3.92 -7.67
N ASP A 21 11.27 4.53 -7.50
CA ASP A 21 12.11 4.92 -8.63
C ASP A 21 12.89 3.72 -9.22
N GLY A 22 13.65 3.98 -10.29
CA GLY A 22 14.44 2.95 -10.97
C GLY A 22 15.58 2.34 -10.13
N ALA A 23 15.93 2.93 -8.98
CA ALA A 23 16.87 2.37 -8.02
C ALA A 23 16.17 1.55 -6.92
N GLY A 24 14.84 1.41 -6.99
CA GLY A 24 14.02 0.72 -6.00
C GLY A 24 13.75 1.53 -4.74
N ARG A 25 14.06 2.84 -4.72
CA ARG A 25 13.79 3.70 -3.57
C ARG A 25 12.32 4.11 -3.54
N GLU A 26 11.68 4.01 -2.38
CA GLU A 26 10.34 4.56 -2.17
C GLU A 26 10.40 6.09 -2.20
N VAL A 27 9.68 6.69 -3.16
CA VAL A 27 9.61 8.15 -3.34
C VAL A 27 8.29 8.74 -2.87
N ALA A 28 7.23 7.92 -2.81
CA ALA A 28 5.95 8.30 -2.25
C ALA A 28 5.20 7.07 -1.74
N VAL A 29 4.34 7.25 -0.74
CA VAL A 29 3.43 6.21 -0.25
C VAL A 29 2.09 6.82 0.09
N GLN A 30 1.02 6.16 -0.31
CA GLN A 30 -0.34 6.45 0.16
C GLN A 30 -0.90 5.23 0.89
N ARG A 31 -1.68 5.49 1.94
CA ARG A 31 -2.31 4.44 2.76
C ARG A 31 -3.80 4.73 2.94
N LEU A 32 -4.61 3.71 2.77
CA LEU A 32 -6.04 3.75 3.01
C LEU A 32 -6.38 2.77 4.14
N PRO A 33 -6.98 3.24 5.25
CA PRO A 33 -7.41 2.33 6.31
C PRO A 33 -8.59 1.49 5.81
N LEU A 34 -8.58 0.22 6.18
CA LEU A 34 -9.71 -0.68 5.99
C LEU A 34 -10.41 -0.88 7.34
N HIS A 35 -11.74 -0.86 7.30
CA HIS A 35 -12.53 -1.17 8.47
C HIS A 35 -12.63 -2.69 8.63
N ALA A 36 -12.19 -3.21 9.77
CA ALA A 36 -12.36 -4.62 10.10
C ALA A 36 -13.83 -4.88 10.46
N LEU A 37 -14.44 -5.83 9.76
CA LEU A 37 -15.80 -6.28 10.04
C LEU A 37 -15.71 -7.61 10.81
N SER A 38 -16.21 -7.61 12.04
CA SER A 38 -16.23 -8.79 12.92
C SER A 38 -17.65 -8.96 13.48
N PRO A 39 -18.46 -9.87 12.89
CA PRO A 39 -19.86 -10.04 13.29
C PRO A 39 -20.00 -10.73 14.67
N GLN A 40 -18.95 -11.40 15.13
CA GLN A 40 -18.88 -12.07 16.42
C GLN A 40 -17.50 -11.87 17.03
N PRO A 41 -17.35 -11.88 18.36
CA PRO A 41 -16.03 -11.80 18.99
C PRO A 41 -15.12 -12.96 18.56
N GLY A 42 -13.87 -12.64 18.23
CA GLY A 42 -12.81 -13.61 17.92
C GLY A 42 -12.86 -14.10 16.48
#